data_AF-A0A370DAS9-F1
#
_entry.id   AF-A0A370DAS9-F1
#
_cell.length_a   1.000
_cell.length_b   1.000
_cell.length_c   1.000
_cell.angle_alpha   90.00
_cell.angle_beta   90.00
_cell.angle_gamma   90.00
#
_symmetry.space_group_name_H-M   'P 1'
#
loop_
_entity.id
_entity.type
_entity.pdbx_description
1 polymer ?
#
loop_
_entity_poly.entity_id
_entity_poly.type
_entity_poly.pdbx_seq_one_letter_code
_entity_poly.pdbx_strand_id
1 'polypeptide(L)'
;MDILNKLHELQQEILYFGDVVSQTENPADIDFRNACDLFSQHLNFELQSINTNICLKDIRPEMQRTTAQLYELSELITPDTSGNNENCQWSSKLLNFCSQLQTLKSIAA
;
A
#
# COMPACT_ATOMS: atom_id res chain seq x y z
N MET A 1 15.21 -15.32 4.89
CA MET A 1 15.07 -13.85 4.90
C MET A 1 14.33 -13.47 6.17
N ASP A 2 14.77 -12.44 6.89
CA ASP A 2 14.10 -11.99 8.11
C ASP A 2 12.79 -11.27 7.73
N ILE A 3 11.68 -11.68 8.32
CA ILE A 3 10.35 -11.12 8.05
C ILE A 3 10.31 -9.64 8.45
N LEU A 4 11.03 -9.26 9.50
CA LEU A 4 11.16 -7.86 9.91
C LEU A 4 11.81 -7.01 8.82
N ASN A 5 12.91 -7.50 8.24
CA ASN A 5 13.62 -6.76 7.20
C ASN A 5 12.74 -6.61 5.96
N LYS A 6 12.03 -7.67 5.55
CA LYS A 6 11.12 -7.59 4.40
C LYS A 6 9.94 -6.65 4.66
N LEU A 7 9.35 -6.65 5.86
CA LEU A 7 8.31 -5.69 6.23
C LEU A 7 8.83 -4.25 6.20
N HIS A 8 10.06 -4.03 6.68
CA HIS A 8 10.69 -2.72 6.61
C HIS A 8 10.96 -2.28 5.17
N GLU A 9 11.44 -3.17 4.31
CA GLU A 9 11.60 -2.92 2.87
C GLU A 9 10.28 -2.51 2.20
N LEU A 10 9.21 -3.28 2.41
CA LEU A 10 7.87 -2.95 1.88
C LEU A 10 7.34 -1.62 2.43
N GLN A 11 7.63 -1.33 3.70
CA GLN A 11 7.28 -0.05 4.30
C GLN A 11 8.02 1.11 3.63
N GLN A 12 9.30 0.96 3.28
CA GLN A 12 10.01 1.98 2.53
C GLN A 12 9.48 2.10 1.09
N GLU A 13 9.23 0.98 0.41
CA GLU A 13 8.67 0.97 -0.94
C GLU A 13 7.34 1.73 -1.01
N ILE A 14 6.41 1.49 -0.08
CA ILE A 14 5.11 2.18 -0.07
C ILE A 14 5.24 3.66 0.26
N LEU A 15 6.23 4.03 1.09
CA LEU A 15 6.54 5.43 1.39
C LEU A 15 7.06 6.17 0.14
N TYR A 16 7.99 5.56 -0.60
CA TYR A 16 8.50 6.11 -1.85
C TYR A 16 7.43 6.20 -2.93
N PHE A 17 6.63 5.16 -3.11
CA PHE A 17 5.52 5.18 -4.06
C PHE A 17 4.47 6.22 -3.65
N GLY A 18 4.26 6.40 -2.34
CA GLY A 18 3.33 7.39 -1.85
C GLY A 18 3.73 8.84 -2.14
N ASP A 19 5.03 9.12 -2.30
CA ASP A 19 5.47 10.42 -2.80
C ASP A 19 5.03 10.64 -4.25
N VAL A 20 5.12 9.60 -5.10
CA VAL A 20 4.61 9.64 -6.50
C VAL A 20 3.11 9.88 -6.52
N VAL A 21 2.35 9.16 -5.68
CA VAL A 21 0.89 9.35 -5.56
C VAL A 21 0.55 10.77 -5.10
N SER A 22 1.30 11.34 -4.15
CA SER A 22 1.04 12.69 -3.63
C SER A 22 1.32 13.81 -4.64
N GLN A 23 2.17 13.55 -5.64
CA GLN A 23 2.58 14.51 -6.66
C GLN A 23 1.79 14.38 -7.96
N THR A 24 0.89 13.40 -8.07
CA THR A 24 0.09 13.19 -9.29
C THR A 24 -0.89 14.35 -9.50
N GLU A 25 -0.77 15.02 -10.63
CA GLU A 25 -1.71 16.08 -11.03
C GLU A 25 -2.96 15.53 -11.72
N ASN A 26 -2.86 14.32 -12.29
CA ASN A 26 -3.94 13.65 -12.99
C ASN A 26 -4.08 12.20 -12.53
N PRO A 27 -4.85 11.94 -11.46
CA PRO A 27 -5.15 10.58 -11.04
C PRO A 27 -5.77 9.75 -12.17
N ALA A 28 -6.58 10.34 -13.05
CA ALA A 28 -7.24 9.60 -14.13
C ALA A 28 -6.28 9.16 -15.27
N ASP A 29 -5.01 9.54 -15.21
CA ASP A 29 -4.00 9.09 -16.17
C ASP A 29 -3.88 7.56 -16.19
N ILE A 30 -3.86 6.98 -17.39
CA ILE A 30 -3.90 5.53 -17.55
C ILE A 30 -2.60 4.86 -17.10
N ASP A 31 -1.46 5.51 -17.32
CA ASP A 31 -0.16 4.97 -16.91
C ASP A 31 -0.01 5.05 -15.39
N PHE A 32 -0.48 6.13 -14.77
CA PHE A 32 -0.56 6.25 -13.32
C PHE A 32 -1.48 5.19 -12.71
N ARG A 33 -2.66 4.97 -13.29
CA ARG A 33 -3.59 3.89 -12.87
C ARG A 33 -2.95 2.52 -12.95
N ASN A 34 -2.31 2.22 -14.08
CA ASN A 34 -1.61 0.96 -14.28
C ASN A 34 -0.45 0.78 -13.29
N ALA A 35 0.29 1.85 -13.00
CA ALA A 35 1.36 1.82 -12.01
C ALA A 35 0.82 1.52 -10.59
N CYS A 36 -0.30 2.14 -10.21
CA CYS A 36 -0.95 1.87 -8.94
C CYS A 36 -1.46 0.43 -8.83
N ASP A 37 -2.05 -0.11 -9.90
CA ASP A 37 -2.51 -1.50 -9.97
C ASP A 37 -1.36 -2.49 -9.87
N LEU A 38 -0.29 -2.31 -10.65
CA LEU A 38 0.88 -3.16 -10.61
C LEU A 38 1.56 -3.13 -9.25
N PHE A 39 1.67 -1.95 -8.64
CA PHE A 39 2.27 -1.80 -7.32
C PHE A 39 1.40 -2.44 -6.22
N SER A 40 0.07 -2.31 -6.29
CA SER A 40 -0.81 -2.96 -5.31
C SER A 40 -0.80 -4.49 -5.43
N GLN A 41 -0.70 -5.02 -6.65
CA GLN A 41 -0.52 -6.46 -6.89
C GLN A 41 0.80 -6.98 -6.33
N HIS A 42 1.90 -6.25 -6.54
CA HIS A 42 3.21 -6.56 -5.96
C HIS A 42 3.17 -6.59 -4.43
N LEU A 43 2.64 -5.53 -3.81
CA LEU A 43 2.48 -5.44 -2.36
C LEU A 43 1.63 -6.59 -1.82
N ASN A 44 0.49 -6.87 -2.45
CA ASN A 44 -0.39 -7.96 -2.03
C ASN A 44 0.32 -9.32 -2.09
N PHE A 45 1.07 -9.60 -3.16
CA PHE A 45 1.83 -10.83 -3.30
C PHE A 45 2.87 -11.00 -2.20
N GLU A 46 3.67 -9.96 -1.94
CA GLU A 46 4.71 -9.97 -0.91
C GLU A 46 4.11 -10.09 0.50
N LEU A 47 3.03 -9.35 0.79
CA LEU A 47 2.33 -9.42 2.08
C LEU A 47 1.64 -10.78 2.29
N GLN A 48 1.12 -11.43 1.24
CA GLN A 48 0.53 -12.78 1.35
C GLN A 48 1.60 -13.82 1.70
N SER A 49 2.78 -13.69 1.09
CA SER A 49 3.94 -14.52 1.42
C SER A 49 4.34 -14.32 2.88
N ILE A 50 4.41 -13.07 3.35
CA ILE A 50 4.73 -12.75 4.75
C ILE A 50 3.67 -13.29 5.71
N ASN A 51 2.38 -13.02 5.46
CA ASN A 51 1.28 -13.43 6.32
C ASN A 51 1.19 -14.96 6.47
N THR A 52 1.43 -15.70 5.37
CA THR A 52 1.54 -17.16 5.40
C THR A 52 2.65 -17.63 6.34
N ASN A 53 3.80 -16.95 6.33
CA ASN A 53 4.92 -17.26 7.23
C ASN A 53 4.69 -16.78 8.68
N ILE A 54 3.92 -15.70 8.89
CA ILE A 54 3.50 -15.20 10.20
C ILE A 54 2.50 -16.14 10.86
N CYS A 55 1.53 -16.70 10.14
CA CYS A 55 0.59 -17.66 10.72
C CYS A 55 1.27 -18.97 11.17
N LEU A 56 2.43 -19.30 10.59
CA LEU A 56 3.17 -20.53 10.87
C LEU A 56 4.20 -20.40 12.00
N LYS A 57 4.56 -19.17 12.38
CA LYS A 57 5.55 -18.90 13.43
C LYS A 57 4.92 -17.92 14.41
N ASP A 58 4.98 -18.20 15.70
CA ASP A 58 4.39 -17.35 16.75
C ASP A 58 5.07 -15.96 16.78
N ILE A 59 4.64 -15.07 15.88
CA ILE A 59 5.28 -13.80 15.58
C ILE A 59 4.58 -12.66 16.30
N ARG A 60 5.41 -11.72 16.78
CA ARG A 60 5.06 -10.58 17.64
C ARG A 60 3.89 -9.76 17.05
N PRO A 61 2.92 -9.32 17.87
CA PRO A 61 1.74 -8.52 17.44
C PRO A 61 2.07 -7.29 16.59
N GLU A 62 3.26 -6.72 16.76
CA GLU A 62 3.74 -5.58 15.98
C GLU A 62 3.87 -5.91 14.49
N MET A 63 4.39 -7.09 14.12
CA MET A 63 4.54 -7.47 12.72
C MET A 63 3.18 -7.69 12.06
N GLN A 64 2.25 -8.33 12.77
CA GLN A 64 0.87 -8.51 12.31
C GLN A 64 0.19 -7.16 12.04
N ARG A 65 0.38 -6.19 12.95
CA ARG A 65 -0.15 -4.83 12.78
C ARG A 65 0.46 -4.15 11.55
N THR A 66 1.78 -4.21 11.38
CA THR A 66 2.44 -3.60 10.21
C THR A 66 1.99 -4.27 8.92
N THR A 67 1.88 -5.59 8.87
CA THR A 67 1.37 -6.32 7.70
C THR A 67 -0.06 -5.90 7.36
N ALA A 68 -0.95 -5.82 8.36
CA ALA A 68 -2.33 -5.39 8.16
C ALA A 68 -2.41 -3.94 7.64
N GLN A 69 -1.60 -3.04 8.20
CA GLN A 69 -1.55 -1.64 7.75
C GLN A 69 -1.06 -1.52 6.30
N LEU A 70 -0.06 -2.31 5.90
CA LEU A 70 0.42 -2.33 4.52
C LEU A 70 -0.63 -2.90 3.55
N TYR A 71 -1.45 -3.86 3.98
CA TYR A 71 -2.58 -4.34 3.20
C TYR A 71 -3.62 -3.25 2.96
N GLU A 72 -4.03 -2.56 4.02
CA GLU A 72 -4.99 -1.45 3.92
C GLU A 72 -4.50 -0.36 2.96
N LEU A 73 -3.22 0.03 3.06
CA LEU A 73 -2.62 1.00 2.15
C LEU A 73 -2.58 0.51 0.69
N SER A 74 -2.30 -0.78 0.45
CA SER A 74 -2.33 -1.39 -0.88
C SER A 74 -3.73 -1.38 -1.51
N GLU A 75 -4.77 -1.65 -0.71
CA GLU A 75 -6.15 -1.61 -1.19
C GLU A 75 -6.59 -0.18 -1.59
N LEU A 76 -6.12 0.84 -0.88
CA LEU A 76 -6.47 2.23 -1.18
C LEU A 76 -5.88 2.74 -2.50
N ILE A 77 -4.73 2.24 -2.92
CA ILE A 77 -4.14 2.61 -4.22
C ILE A 77 -4.68 1.79 -5.38
N THR A 78 -5.34 0.66 -5.12
CA THR A 78 -5.88 -0.20 -6.17
C THR A 78 -6.99 0.54 -6.94
N PRO A 79 -6.84 0.73 -8.26
CA PRO A 79 -7.83 1.42 -9.06
C PRO A 79 -9.11 0.60 -9.17
N ASP A 80 -10.25 1.30 -9.16
CA ASP A 80 -11.54 0.65 -9.34
C ASP A 80 -11.67 0.13 -10.79
N THR A 81 -12.23 -1.08 -10.94
CA THR A 81 -12.24 -1.85 -12.19
C THR A 81 -13.48 -1.62 -13.07
N SER A 82 -14.43 -0.76 -12.67
CA SER A 82 -15.74 -0.65 -13.32
C SER A 82 -16.07 0.76 -13.89
N GLY A 83 -16.39 0.80 -15.18
CA GLY A 83 -16.42 2.03 -15.95
C GLY A 83 -17.44 3.10 -15.50
N ASN A 84 -17.01 4.36 -15.70
CA ASN A 84 -17.78 5.61 -15.86
C ASN A 84 -18.23 6.42 -14.63
N ASN A 85 -18.23 5.91 -13.39
CA ASN A 85 -18.61 6.73 -12.22
C ASN A 85 -17.60 6.70 -11.05
N GLU A 86 -16.47 6.03 -11.23
CA GLU A 86 -15.54 5.66 -10.15
C GLU A 86 -14.36 6.61 -9.95
N ASN A 87 -14.11 7.58 -10.85
CA ASN A 87 -12.97 8.51 -10.70
C ASN A 87 -13.03 9.33 -9.40
N CYS A 88 -14.23 9.73 -8.95
CA CYS A 88 -14.41 10.40 -7.66
C CYS A 88 -14.14 9.48 -6.47
N GLN A 89 -14.46 8.19 -6.58
CA GLN A 89 -14.26 7.22 -5.52
C GLN A 89 -12.78 6.88 -5.36
N TRP A 90 -12.08 6.60 -6.45
CA TRP A 90 -10.66 6.28 -6.39
C TRP A 90 -9.80 7.49 -5.97
N SER A 91 -10.12 8.71 -6.44
CA SER A 91 -9.43 9.92 -5.94
C SER A 91 -9.58 10.09 -4.43
N SER A 92 -10.76 9.75 -3.88
CA SER A 92 -10.99 9.76 -2.43
C SER A 92 -10.17 8.69 -1.70
N LYS A 93 -9.97 7.51 -2.31
CA LYS A 93 -9.08 6.47 -1.77
C LYS A 93 -7.63 6.92 -1.77
N LEU A 94 -7.15 7.58 -2.83
CA LEU A 94 -5.79 8.12 -2.89
C LEU A 94 -5.55 9.21 -1.84
N LEU A 95 -6.53 10.07 -1.59
CA LEU A 95 -6.46 11.05 -0.50
C LEU A 95 -6.36 10.37 0.87
N ASN A 96 -7.16 9.33 1.11
CA ASN A 96 -7.09 8.54 2.34
C ASN A 96 -5.73 7.84 2.48
N PHE A 97 -5.23 7.25 1.39
CA PHE A 97 -3.90 6.66 1.32
C PHE A 97 -2.83 7.68 1.73
N CYS A 98 -2.82 8.87 1.14
CA CYS A 98 -1.88 9.94 1.51
C CYS A 98 -1.99 10.33 3.00
N SER A 99 -3.21 10.45 3.53
CA SER A 99 -3.41 10.77 4.95
C SER A 99 -2.86 9.68 5.89
N GLN A 100 -3.09 8.40 5.55
CA GLN A 100 -2.57 7.28 6.33
C GLN A 100 -1.05 7.14 6.18
N LEU A 101 -0.51 7.43 5.00
CA LEU A 101 0.93 7.44 4.74
C LEU A 101 1.64 8.49 5.60
N GLN A 102 1.05 9.69 5.77
CA GLN A 102 1.59 10.73 6.65
C GLN A 102 1.63 10.27 8.12
N THR A 103 0.65 9.48 8.56
CA THR A 103 0.64 8.87 9.90
C THR A 103 1.75 7.82 10.04
N LEU A 104 2.01 7.04 8.99
CA LEU A 104 3.11 6.08 8.96
C LEU A 104 4.48 6.78 9.01
N LYS A 105 4.64 7.88 8.27
CA LYS A 105 5.86 8.70 8.26
C LYS A 105 6.14 9.32 9.63
N SER A 106 5.12 9.81 10.34
CA SER A 106 5.31 10.44 11.66
C SER A 106 5.67 9.44 12.77
N ILE A 107 5.34 8.16 12.60
CA ILE A 107 5.70 7.08 13.53
C ILE A 107 7.10 6.52 13.22
N ALA A 108 7.55 6.61 11.96
CA ALA A 108 8.85 6.10 11.51
C ALA A 108 10.00 7.14 11.57
N ALA A 109 9.70 8.41 11.86
CA ALA A 109 10.65 9.52 12.00
C ALA A 109 11.10 9.72 13.46
#